data_AF-A0A344J377-F1
#
_entry.id   AF-A0A344J377-F1
#
_cell.length_a   1.000
_cell.length_b   1.000
_cell.length_c   1.000
_cell.angle_alpha   90.00
_cell.angle_beta   90.00
_cell.angle_gamma   90.00
#
_symmetry.space_group_name_H-M   'P 1'
#
loop_
_entity.id
_entity.type
_entity.pdbx_description
1 polymer ?
#
loop_
_entity_poly.entity_id
_entity_poly.type
_entity_poly.pdbx_seq_one_letter_code
_entity_poly.pdbx_strand_id
1 'polypeptide(L)'
;MDAGAIIETDREREARDLELRLRSPLRDHRAPTPMSIQSAAGGFTEWVRGASAALGLQLDTLRAEGFIVHAPLRDWLRDALSQRADRLYSIQQVLQTHDPLREDVMAWRRFQDQVDACAALDVGWGSVAHP
;
A
#
# COMPACT_ATOMS: atom_id res chain seq x y z
N MET A 1 2.84 7.05 3.96
CA MET A 1 3.42 5.91 3.20
C MET A 1 4.94 5.92 3.27
N ASP A 2 5.53 7.01 3.75
CA ASP A 2 6.97 7.26 3.72
C ASP A 2 7.76 6.41 4.74
N ALA A 3 7.07 5.89 5.76
CA ALA A 3 7.62 4.95 6.74
C ALA A 3 7.27 3.47 6.44
N GLY A 4 6.62 3.19 5.30
CA GLY A 4 6.28 1.82 4.87
C GLY A 4 7.37 1.22 3.98
N ALA A 5 7.36 -0.11 3.86
CA ALA A 5 8.23 -0.85 2.95
C ALA A 5 7.53 -2.09 2.38
N ILE A 6 8.01 -2.57 1.23
CA ILE A 6 7.70 -3.89 0.67
C ILE A 6 9.00 -4.68 0.54
N ILE A 7 8.92 -5.98 0.79
CA ILE A 7 10.03 -6.92 0.62
C ILE A 7 9.56 -7.97 -0.38
N GLU A 8 10.34 -8.21 -1.43
CA GLU A 8 10.04 -9.27 -2.39
C GLU A 8 10.44 -10.63 -1.84
N THR A 9 9.59 -11.62 -2.09
CA THR A 9 9.79 -13.02 -1.69
C THR A 9 9.25 -13.92 -2.77
N ASP A 10 9.88 -15.06 -2.99
CA ASP A 10 9.44 -16.00 -4.02
C ASP A 10 8.26 -16.87 -3.56
N ARG A 11 8.08 -16.99 -2.24
CA ARG A 11 7.06 -17.88 -1.64
C ARG A 11 6.38 -17.25 -0.43
N GLU A 12 5.11 -17.57 -0.26
CA GLU A 12 4.30 -17.15 0.89
C GLU A 12 4.92 -17.56 2.24
N ARG A 13 5.56 -18.75 2.31
CA ARG A 13 6.25 -19.20 3.52
C ARG A 13 7.37 -18.24 3.94
N GLU A 14 8.18 -17.81 2.99
CA GLU A 14 9.29 -16.88 3.24
C GLU A 14 8.75 -15.51 3.68
N ALA A 15 7.70 -15.01 3.02
CA ALA A 15 7.01 -13.80 3.46
C ALA A 15 6.52 -13.90 4.91
N ARG A 16 5.95 -15.05 5.29
CA ARG A 16 5.48 -15.29 6.66
C ARG A 16 6.62 -15.37 7.67
N ASP A 17 7.72 -16.00 7.32
CA ASP A 17 8.91 -16.08 8.17
C ASP A 17 9.53 -14.68 8.38
N LEU A 18 9.59 -13.86 7.32
CA LEU A 18 9.99 -12.46 7.39
C LEU A 18 9.03 -11.61 8.24
N GLU A 19 7.72 -11.77 8.09
CA GLU A 19 6.72 -11.08 8.92
C GLU A 19 6.95 -11.38 10.41
N LEU A 20 7.13 -12.66 10.76
CA LEU A 20 7.38 -13.07 12.15
C LEU A 20 8.70 -12.49 12.69
N ARG A 21 9.76 -12.54 11.88
CA ARG A 21 11.08 -11.97 12.21
C ARG A 21 11.00 -10.47 12.46
N LEU A 22 10.31 -9.73 11.58
CA LEU A 22 10.13 -8.28 11.71
C LEU A 22 9.20 -7.90 12.87
N ARG A 23 8.21 -8.73 13.19
CA ARG A 23 7.24 -8.46 14.26
C ARG A 23 7.81 -8.67 15.65
N SER A 24 8.76 -9.58 15.83
CA SER A 24 9.28 -9.93 17.16
C SER A 24 9.90 -8.72 17.89
N PRO A 25 10.80 -7.91 17.27
CA PRO A 25 11.36 -6.71 17.90
C PRO A 25 10.32 -5.61 18.19
N LEU A 26 9.22 -5.59 17.43
CA LEU A 26 8.18 -4.56 17.58
C LEU A 26 7.33 -4.74 18.85
N ARG A 27 7.44 -5.88 19.54
CA ARG A 27 6.68 -6.14 20.77
C ARG A 27 7.01 -5.15 21.88
N ASP A 28 8.27 -4.71 21.95
CA ASP A 28 8.75 -3.75 22.95
C ASP A 28 8.22 -2.33 22.69
N HIS A 29 7.68 -2.09 21.49
CA HIS A 29 7.11 -0.83 21.07
C HIS A 29 5.57 -0.80 21.14
N ARG A 30 4.93 -1.85 21.67
CA ARG A 30 3.46 -1.93 21.72
C ARG A 30 2.86 -0.72 22.44
N ALA A 31 1.91 -0.10 21.77
CA ALA A 31 1.14 1.01 22.28
C ALA A 31 -0.30 0.56 22.59
N PRO A 32 -0.97 1.18 23.57
CA PRO A 32 -2.39 0.96 23.76
C PRO A 32 -3.16 1.39 22.51
N THR A 33 -4.27 0.70 22.25
CA THR A 33 -5.18 1.06 21.16
C THR A 33 -5.62 2.52 21.32
N PRO A 34 -5.50 3.36 20.26
CA PRO A 34 -5.99 4.73 20.31
C PRO A 34 -7.49 4.77 20.61
N MET A 35 -7.90 5.72 21.46
CA MET A 35 -9.30 5.85 21.94
C MET A 35 -10.33 6.10 20.82
N SER A 36 -9.89 6.49 19.63
CA SER A 36 -10.74 6.96 18.52
C SER A 36 -10.98 5.92 17.42
N ILE A 37 -10.63 4.65 17.65
CA ILE A 37 -10.73 3.63 16.59
C ILE A 37 -12.07 2.92 16.67
N GLN A 38 -12.77 2.85 15.54
CA GLN A 38 -14.00 2.08 15.41
C GLN A 38 -13.71 0.60 15.69
N SER A 39 -14.52 -0.05 16.52
CA SER A 39 -14.34 -1.47 16.90
C SER A 39 -14.30 -2.44 15.71
N ALA A 40 -14.85 -2.04 14.56
CA ALA A 40 -14.83 -2.81 13.31
C ALA A 40 -13.47 -2.81 12.60
N ALA A 41 -12.59 -1.83 12.88
CA ALA A 41 -11.20 -1.89 12.49
C ALA A 41 -10.48 -2.78 13.53
N GLY A 42 -10.16 -4.02 13.17
CA GLY A 42 -9.29 -4.87 13.99
C GLY A 42 -7.95 -4.19 14.31
N GLY A 43 -7.14 -4.81 15.17
CA GLY A 43 -5.75 -4.35 15.41
C GLY A 43 -5.37 -4.01 16.84
N PHE A 44 -5.99 -4.62 17.85
CA PHE A 44 -5.64 -4.39 19.27
C PHE A 44 -4.14 -4.61 19.61
N THR A 45 -3.41 -5.36 18.78
CA THR A 45 -1.99 -5.68 18.97
C THR A 45 -1.05 -5.02 17.96
N GLU A 46 -1.58 -4.27 17.00
CA GLU A 46 -0.83 -3.77 15.84
C GLU A 46 -0.36 -2.31 16.02
N TRP A 47 -0.76 -1.67 17.12
CA TRP A 47 -0.30 -0.33 17.47
C TRP A 47 1.10 -0.39 18.07
N VAL A 48 2.06 0.23 17.39
CA VAL A 48 3.43 0.39 17.87
C VAL A 48 3.81 1.86 17.86
N ARG A 49 4.56 2.31 18.87
CA ARG A 49 5.04 3.69 18.98
C ARG A 49 6.57 3.70 19.08
N GLY A 50 7.20 4.60 18.31
CA GLY A 50 8.66 4.77 18.34
C GLY A 50 9.46 3.64 17.68
N ALA A 51 8.80 2.74 16.94
CA ALA A 51 9.45 1.60 16.29
C ALA A 51 10.16 1.93 14.97
N SER A 52 9.97 3.14 14.42
CA SER A 52 10.40 3.45 13.05
C SER A 52 11.91 3.26 12.84
N ALA A 53 12.75 3.69 13.78
CA ALA A 53 14.20 3.51 13.70
C ALA A 53 14.61 2.04 13.79
N ALA A 54 14.00 1.28 14.71
CA ALA A 54 14.25 -0.16 14.86
C ALA A 54 13.85 -0.94 13.61
N LEU A 55 12.70 -0.59 13.00
CA LEU A 55 12.26 -1.18 11.74
C LEU A 55 13.23 -0.83 10.60
N GLY A 56 13.68 0.42 10.51
CA GLY A 56 14.68 0.85 9.51
C GLY A 56 15.95 0.01 9.56
N LEU A 57 16.52 -0.21 10.75
CA LEU A 57 17.71 -1.06 10.93
C LEU A 57 17.49 -2.51 10.47
N GLN A 58 16.30 -3.07 10.70
CA GLN A 58 15.96 -4.42 10.24
C GLN A 58 15.83 -4.48 8.71
N LEU A 59 15.25 -3.46 8.10
CA LEU A 59 15.17 -3.36 6.63
C LEU A 59 16.55 -3.23 5.99
N ASP A 60 17.45 -2.46 6.60
CA ASP A 60 18.84 -2.35 6.11
C ASP A 60 19.61 -3.66 6.27
N THR A 61 19.35 -4.41 7.35
CA THR A 61 19.89 -5.76 7.54
C THR A 61 19.40 -6.71 6.45
N LEU A 62 18.10 -6.68 6.13
CA LEU A 62 17.51 -7.47 5.04
C LEU A 62 18.13 -7.12 3.68
N ARG A 63 18.36 -5.84 3.40
CA ARG A 63 19.08 -5.42 2.18
C ARG A 63 20.49 -5.99 2.12
N ALA A 64 21.22 -5.94 3.24
CA ALA A 64 22.57 -6.50 3.33
C ALA A 64 22.60 -8.03 3.17
N GLU A 65 21.53 -8.72 3.58
CA GLU A 65 21.31 -10.15 3.37
C GLU A 65 20.93 -10.50 1.92
N GLY A 66 20.66 -9.50 1.07
CA GLY A 66 20.37 -9.66 -0.36
C GLY A 66 18.88 -9.62 -0.72
N PHE A 67 17.99 -9.32 0.23
CA PHE A 67 16.57 -9.13 -0.09
C PHE A 67 16.33 -7.83 -0.87
N ILE A 68 15.38 -7.88 -1.79
CA ILE A 68 14.90 -6.68 -2.50
C ILE A 68 13.90 -5.97 -1.60
N VAL A 69 14.29 -4.81 -1.07
CA VAL A 69 13.50 -4.03 -0.13
C VAL A 69 13.16 -2.66 -0.72
N HIS A 70 11.90 -2.48 -1.07
CA HIS A 70 11.31 -1.24 -1.55
C HIS A 70 10.90 -0.35 -0.39
N ALA A 71 11.71 0.64 -0.05
CA ALA A 71 11.36 1.68 0.90
C ALA A 71 11.91 3.04 0.40
N PRO A 72 11.11 4.13 0.44
CA PRO A 72 9.75 4.19 0.98
C PRO A 72 8.72 3.47 0.09
N LEU A 73 7.68 2.91 0.73
CA LEU A 73 6.57 2.21 0.05
C LEU A 73 5.92 3.06 -1.07
N ARG A 74 5.96 4.38 -0.92
CA ARG A 74 5.40 5.33 -1.88
C ARG A 74 5.91 5.09 -3.30
N ASP A 75 7.20 4.85 -3.47
CA ASP A 75 7.83 4.76 -4.79
C ASP A 75 7.38 3.50 -5.52
N TRP A 76 7.38 2.38 -4.82
CA TRP A 76 6.86 1.12 -5.36
C TRP A 76 5.36 1.21 -5.73
N LEU A 77 4.55 1.84 -4.87
CA LEU A 77 3.12 2.03 -5.16
C LEU A 77 2.90 2.92 -6.38
N ARG A 78 3.68 4.01 -6.50
CA ARG A 78 3.65 4.90 -7.67
C ARG A 78 3.96 4.12 -8.94
N ASP A 79 4.99 3.29 -8.95
CA ASP A 79 5.38 2.50 -10.12
C ASP A 79 4.31 1.48 -10.47
N ALA A 80 3.78 0.75 -9.48
CA ALA A 80 2.73 -0.24 -9.66
C ALA A 80 1.44 0.38 -10.22
N LEU A 81 1.05 1.56 -9.73
CA LEU A 81 -0.13 2.28 -10.24
C LEU A 81 0.12 2.90 -11.60
N SER A 82 1.32 3.40 -11.89
CA SER A 82 1.68 3.94 -13.20
C SER A 82 1.53 2.87 -14.29
N GLN A 83 1.94 1.63 -14.02
CA GLN A 83 1.74 0.49 -14.92
C GLN A 83 0.26 0.14 -15.15
N ARG A 84 -0.64 0.55 -14.25
CA ARG A 84 -2.08 0.29 -14.32
C ARG A 84 -2.88 1.49 -14.86
N ALA A 85 -2.27 2.66 -14.98
CA ALA A 85 -2.92 3.91 -15.33
C ALA A 85 -3.67 3.85 -16.68
N ASP A 86 -3.07 3.23 -17.70
CA ASP A 86 -3.69 3.07 -19.03
C ASP A 86 -4.98 2.23 -18.98
N ARG A 87 -5.01 1.21 -18.12
CA ARG A 87 -6.21 0.39 -17.91
C ARG A 87 -7.30 1.20 -17.22
N LEU A 88 -6.95 2.00 -16.22
CA LEU A 88 -7.91 2.88 -15.53
C LEU A 88 -8.51 3.90 -16.49
N TYR A 89 -7.70 4.49 -17.38
CA TYR A 89 -8.18 5.38 -18.42
C TYR A 89 -9.16 4.67 -19.37
N SER A 90 -8.85 3.45 -19.80
CA SER A 90 -9.73 2.66 -20.65
C SER A 90 -11.09 2.36 -19.97
N ILE A 91 -11.08 2.05 -18.67
CA ILE A 91 -12.30 1.83 -17.88
C ILE A 91 -13.12 3.13 -17.80
N GLN A 92 -12.48 4.27 -17.58
CA GLN A 92 -13.15 5.57 -17.53
C GLN A 92 -13.93 5.86 -18.82
N GLN A 93 -13.33 5.57 -20.00
CA GLN A 93 -13.99 5.78 -21.29
C GLN A 93 -15.27 4.94 -21.43
N VAL A 94 -15.26 3.69 -20.96
CA VAL A 94 -16.46 2.83 -20.96
C VAL A 94 -17.53 3.37 -20.01
N LEU A 95 -17.11 3.80 -18.81
CA LEU A 95 -18.01 4.34 -17.79
C LEU A 95 -18.65 5.67 -18.21
N GLN A 96 -18.02 6.48 -19.07
CA GLN A 96 -18.64 7.69 -19.61
C GLN A 96 -19.90 7.43 -20.45
N THR A 97 -20.05 6.20 -20.97
CA THR A 97 -21.21 5.80 -21.78
C THR A 97 -22.33 5.17 -20.93
N HIS A 98 -22.06 4.87 -19.65
CA HIS A 98 -22.97 4.18 -18.75
C HIS A 98 -23.27 5.04 -17.50
N ASP A 99 -24.38 4.81 -16.82
CA ASP A 99 -24.66 5.43 -15.52
C ASP A 99 -24.24 4.46 -14.40
N PRO A 100 -23.03 4.59 -13.82
CA PRO A 100 -22.48 3.61 -12.90
C PRO A 100 -23.27 3.51 -11.58
N LEU A 101 -24.00 4.57 -11.20
CA LEU A 101 -24.83 4.58 -9.99
C LEU A 101 -26.13 3.77 -10.16
N ARG A 102 -26.60 3.60 -11.40
CA ARG A 102 -27.76 2.74 -11.71
C ARG A 102 -27.41 1.26 -11.78
N GLU A 103 -26.15 0.93 -12.08
CA GLU A 103 -25.73 -0.45 -12.38
C GLU A 103 -25.04 -1.15 -11.20
N ASP A 104 -24.00 -0.55 -10.60
CA ASP A 104 -23.30 -1.12 -9.44
C ASP A 104 -22.49 -0.05 -8.66
N VAL A 105 -23.04 0.40 -7.53
CA VAL A 105 -22.43 1.39 -6.64
C VAL A 105 -21.09 0.92 -6.06
N MET A 106 -20.91 -0.38 -5.82
CA MET A 106 -19.68 -0.92 -5.23
C MET A 106 -18.56 -1.06 -6.26
N ALA A 107 -18.89 -1.37 -7.52
CA ALA A 107 -17.92 -1.29 -8.61
C ALA A 107 -17.45 0.15 -8.83
N TRP A 108 -18.38 1.11 -8.83
CA TRP A 108 -18.06 2.53 -8.97
C TRP A 108 -17.12 3.02 -7.86
N ARG A 109 -17.44 2.71 -6.60
CA ARG A 109 -16.60 3.10 -5.46
C ARG A 109 -15.19 2.52 -5.56
N ARG A 110 -15.06 1.24 -5.93
CA ARG A 110 -13.75 0.62 -6.15
C ARG A 110 -12.96 1.30 -7.27
N PHE A 111 -13.62 1.75 -8.34
CA PHE A 111 -12.98 2.53 -9.39
C PHE A 111 -12.51 3.90 -8.87
N GLN A 112 -13.37 4.62 -8.14
CA GLN A 112 -13.01 5.89 -7.51
C GLN A 112 -11.82 5.74 -6.55
N ASP A 113 -11.82 4.70 -5.71
CA ASP A 113 -10.71 4.45 -4.78
C ASP A 113 -9.36 4.26 -5.52
N GLN A 114 -9.37 3.63 -6.71
CA GLN A 114 -8.17 3.48 -7.53
C GLN A 114 -7.71 4.80 -8.15
N VAL A 115 -8.65 5.60 -8.63
CA VAL A 115 -8.43 6.96 -9.16
C VAL A 115 -7.85 7.88 -8.09
N ASP A 116 -8.45 7.87 -6.91
CA ASP A 116 -8.01 8.66 -5.76
C ASP A 116 -6.60 8.23 -5.32
N ALA A 117 -6.28 6.94 -5.37
CA ALA A 117 -4.93 6.43 -5.11
C ALA A 117 -3.91 6.96 -6.12
N CYS A 118 -4.24 7.00 -7.42
CA CYS A 118 -3.36 7.61 -8.43
C CYS A 118 -3.15 9.10 -8.16
N ALA A 119 -4.20 9.85 -7.83
CA ALA A 119 -4.09 11.27 -7.49
C ALA A 119 -3.23 11.51 -6.23
N ALA A 120 -3.42 10.73 -5.17
CA ALA A 120 -2.66 10.82 -3.92
C ALA A 120 -1.17 10.52 -4.10
N LEU A 121 -0.83 9.75 -5.14
CA LEU A 121 0.54 9.36 -5.48
C LEU A 121 1.09 10.13 -6.67
N ASP A 122 0.47 11.23 -7.09
CA ASP A 122 0.88 12.06 -8.25
C ASP A 122 1.15 11.22 -9.52
N VAL A 123 0.36 10.17 -9.73
CA VAL A 123 0.40 9.33 -10.93
C VAL A 123 -0.58 9.93 -11.93
N GLY A 124 -0.08 10.37 -13.08
CA GLY A 124 -0.94 10.76 -14.19
C GLY A 124 -1.69 9.55 -14.73
N TRP A 125 -3.03 9.61 -14.74
CA TRP A 125 -3.87 8.59 -15.33
C TRP A 125 -4.90 9.30 -16.23
N GLY A 126 -4.79 9.07 -17.53
CA GLY A 126 -5.44 9.88 -18.55
C GLY A 126 -4.41 10.46 -19.51
N SER A 127 -4.67 10.32 -20.82
CA SER A 127 -3.76 10.65 -21.92
C SER A 127 -2.80 11.80 -21.59
N VAL A 128 -1.55 11.46 -21.30
CA VAL A 128 -0.44 12.38 -21.46
C VAL A 128 -0.32 12.58 -22.96
N ALA A 129 -0.93 13.64 -23.48
CA ALA A 129 -0.50 14.20 -24.74
C ALA A 129 0.98 14.60 -24.55
N HIS A 130 1.90 13.80 -25.07
CA HIS A 130 3.26 14.28 -25.28
C HIS A 130 3.24 15.29 -26.45
N PRO A 131 3.92 16.44 -26.31
CA PRO A 131 4.07 17.42 -27.38
C PRO A 131 4.88 16.88 -28.58
#